data_AF-A0AAU4LHL3-F1
#
_entry.id   AF-A0AAU4LHL3-F1
#
_cell.length_a   1.000
_cell.length_b   1.000
_cell.length_c   1.000
_cell.angle_alpha   90.00
_cell.angle_beta   90.00
_cell.angle_gamma   90.00
#
_symmetry.space_group_name_H-M   'P 1'
#
loop_
_entity.id
_entity.type
_entity.pdbx_description
1 polymer ?
#
loop_
_entity_poly.entity_id
_entity_poly.type
_entity_poly.pdbx_seq_one_letter_code
_entity_poly.pdbx_strand_id
1 'polypeptide(L)'
;MPDEDLLAVKERAADVLMQIPGVTGVGIGGRERDGSPTGELVIKVFVQRKRPLAELTPGETLPTRFEGVGIDVSELGIGRLETAPPIEEATPATVPGSPLTSDHDTDDERYRPLIGGSRVQSDMSGVGFGTLGCFLLHGTDPNKVYAITNYHVIVGGGQNRPPAVAGSTRVGQSEASSSPTKCCSHMIGTFVGGGRDTVRDAALIQLDAGMEYRKELIGIGVITGTHTITQQEAQTQRYAVRKRGARTRLTGGVVEAINTTHTTSDGFTRTNITVVKPNPNVAVPAGQPLYFSDSGDSGSVLVNDQGQAVTLHFAGDFVATQKMNKGLELPIEQIIATFVAEGFQIAMATGTTTGVVFTVPGATTVALPQELVPALAGLPAGETVRVPVEASWLPGVPLPTPHLLTGLEQQLDSTRAGRRLITLWLRHGSELIALVESHRRVALVWHRCGGPALMQMFFRMTADHTLAMPQTINGRPLSEAVCRIADAFAPYASPGLQHDLTAARATLPDMGGMTYPQVLIAFRPE
;
A
#
# COMPACT_ATOMS: atom_id res chain seq x y z
N MET A 1 31.38 -22.77 14.17
CA MET A 1 30.22 -23.31 14.89
C MET A 1 29.11 -23.46 13.86
N PRO A 2 28.42 -24.60 13.79
CA PRO A 2 27.22 -24.76 12.95
C PRO A 2 26.14 -23.72 13.27
N ASP A 3 25.34 -23.34 12.27
CA ASP A 3 24.32 -22.30 12.43
C ASP A 3 23.27 -22.63 13.51
N GLU A 4 22.84 -23.89 13.58
CA GLU A 4 21.87 -24.37 14.59
C GLU A 4 22.42 -24.25 16.02
N ASP A 5 23.72 -24.52 16.20
CA ASP A 5 24.37 -24.42 17.51
C ASP A 5 24.41 -22.97 17.99
N LEU A 6 24.72 -22.01 17.10
CA LEU A 6 24.76 -20.60 17.45
C LEU A 6 23.36 -20.04 17.76
N LEU A 7 22.34 -20.47 17.00
CA LEU A 7 20.96 -20.09 17.28
C LEU A 7 20.53 -20.58 18.66
N ALA A 8 20.84 -21.83 19.02
CA ALA A 8 20.55 -22.37 20.34
C ALA A 8 21.29 -21.61 21.46
N VAL A 9 22.55 -21.25 21.26
CA VAL A 9 23.31 -20.39 22.20
C VAL A 9 22.63 -19.02 22.34
N LYS A 10 22.19 -18.42 21.23
CA LYS A 10 21.48 -17.14 21.26
C LYS A 10 20.15 -17.22 22.01
N GLU A 11 19.41 -18.33 21.92
CA GLU A 11 18.16 -18.47 22.68
C GLU A 11 18.42 -18.47 24.18
N ARG A 12 19.39 -19.27 24.65
CA ARG A 12 19.81 -19.25 26.06
C ARG A 12 20.37 -17.88 26.48
N ALA A 13 21.10 -17.21 25.58
CA ALA A 13 21.59 -15.87 25.84
C ALA A 13 20.44 -14.87 26.01
N ALA A 14 19.38 -14.96 25.21
CA ALA A 14 18.21 -14.10 25.35
C ALA A 14 17.50 -14.30 26.69
N ASP A 15 17.33 -15.55 27.14
CA ASP A 15 16.68 -15.87 28.44
C ASP A 15 17.37 -15.22 29.64
N VAL A 16 18.70 -15.10 29.58
CA VAL A 16 19.54 -14.54 30.65
C VAL A 16 19.74 -13.04 30.48
N LEU A 17 20.21 -12.61 29.30
CA LEU A 17 20.67 -11.25 29.08
C LEU A 17 19.52 -10.24 28.97
N MET A 18 18.33 -10.66 28.53
CA MET A 18 17.14 -9.78 28.52
C MET A 18 16.64 -9.42 29.93
N GLN A 19 17.10 -10.12 30.97
CA GLN A 19 16.77 -9.79 32.37
C GLN A 19 17.64 -8.63 32.92
N ILE A 20 18.72 -8.27 32.20
CA ILE A 20 19.62 -7.18 32.61
C ILE A 20 18.95 -5.84 32.28
N PRO A 21 18.84 -4.90 33.24
CA PRO A 21 18.19 -3.61 33.02
C PRO A 21 18.79 -2.84 31.83
N GLY A 22 17.91 -2.42 30.92
CA GLY A 22 18.27 -1.64 29.73
C GLY A 22 18.57 -2.47 28.48
N VAL A 23 18.65 -3.81 28.58
CA VAL A 23 18.68 -4.71 27.42
C VAL A 23 17.28 -4.82 26.82
N THR A 24 17.18 -4.53 25.53
CA THR A 24 15.91 -4.54 24.78
C THR A 24 15.87 -5.64 23.73
N GLY A 25 17.02 -6.16 23.29
CA GLY A 25 17.07 -7.29 22.38
C GLY A 25 18.37 -8.09 22.38
N VAL A 26 18.31 -9.33 21.90
CA VAL A 26 19.45 -10.24 21.76
C VAL A 26 19.32 -11.02 20.45
N GLY A 27 20.31 -10.90 19.56
CA GLY A 27 20.34 -11.52 18.24
C GLY A 27 21.73 -12.02 17.84
N ILE A 28 21.87 -12.36 16.56
CA ILE A 28 23.13 -12.84 15.95
C ILE A 28 23.57 -11.84 14.89
N GLY A 29 24.82 -11.40 14.92
CA GLY A 29 25.35 -10.48 13.92
C GLY A 29 26.87 -10.34 13.96
N GLY A 30 27.41 -9.47 13.13
CA GLY A 30 28.83 -9.13 13.17
C GLY A 30 29.19 -8.17 14.31
N ARG A 31 30.41 -8.31 14.83
CA ARG A 31 30.99 -7.36 15.78
C ARG A 31 31.40 -6.08 15.07
N GLU A 32 31.09 -4.95 15.70
CA GLU A 32 31.52 -3.62 15.26
C GLU A 32 32.47 -3.00 16.28
N ARG A 33 33.53 -2.32 15.81
CA ARG A 33 34.45 -1.52 16.63
C ARG A 33 34.68 -0.20 15.93
N ASP A 34 34.46 0.89 16.64
CA ASP A 34 34.62 2.27 16.11
C ASP A 34 33.92 2.47 14.76
N GLY A 35 32.67 1.98 14.66
CA GLY A 35 31.84 2.05 13.45
C GLY A 35 32.17 1.04 12.34
N SER A 36 33.22 0.21 12.52
CA SER A 36 33.72 -0.70 11.49
C SER A 36 33.46 -2.18 11.83
N PRO A 37 32.97 -2.99 10.87
CA PRO A 37 32.80 -4.43 11.06
C PRO A 37 34.16 -5.14 11.23
N THR A 38 34.29 -5.99 12.24
CA THR A 38 35.52 -6.77 12.48
C THR A 38 35.54 -8.11 11.76
N GLY A 39 34.39 -8.54 11.22
CA GLY A 39 34.20 -9.85 10.61
C GLY A 39 34.05 -11.00 11.63
N GLU A 40 33.96 -10.73 12.93
CA GLU A 40 33.67 -11.75 13.96
C GLU A 40 32.15 -11.89 14.13
N LEU A 41 31.64 -13.13 14.09
CA LEU A 41 30.25 -13.44 14.42
C LEU A 41 30.06 -13.49 15.94
N VAL A 42 29.04 -12.80 16.46
CA VAL A 42 28.82 -12.56 17.89
C VAL A 42 27.35 -12.59 18.28
N ILE A 43 27.09 -12.74 19.58
CA ILE A 43 25.79 -12.39 20.17
C ILE A 43 25.69 -10.86 20.19
N LYS A 44 24.76 -10.32 19.40
CA LYS A 44 24.46 -8.89 19.33
C LYS A 44 23.43 -8.56 20.41
N VAL A 45 23.82 -7.77 21.40
CA VAL A 45 22.94 -7.31 22.48
C VAL A 45 22.56 -5.87 22.21
N PHE A 46 21.26 -5.62 22.13
CA PHE A 46 20.72 -4.30 21.93
C PHE A 46 20.26 -3.68 23.24
N VAL A 47 20.63 -2.41 23.45
CA VAL A 47 20.26 -1.62 24.63
C VAL A 47 19.60 -0.31 24.20
N GLN A 48 18.82 0.30 25.11
CA GLN A 48 18.23 1.61 24.86
C GLN A 48 19.30 2.71 24.73
N ARG A 49 20.33 2.66 25.59
CA ARG A 49 21.46 3.59 25.60
C ARG A 49 22.69 2.94 26.23
N LYS A 50 23.85 3.13 25.63
CA LYS A 50 25.17 2.80 26.18
C LYS A 50 25.55 3.83 27.24
N ARG A 51 25.96 3.33 28.41
CA ARG A 51 26.51 4.14 29.49
C ARG A 51 27.98 3.75 29.71
N PRO A 52 28.85 4.69 30.12
CA PRO A 52 30.20 4.36 30.57
C PRO A 52 30.18 3.29 31.66
N LEU A 53 31.16 2.37 31.66
CA LEU A 53 31.24 1.30 32.65
C LEU A 53 31.26 1.81 34.10
N ALA A 54 31.81 3.00 34.35
CA ALA A 54 31.85 3.63 35.67
C ALA A 54 30.46 4.04 36.19
N GLU A 55 29.46 4.15 35.32
CA GLU A 55 28.07 4.50 35.66
C GLU A 55 27.17 3.26 35.80
N LEU A 56 27.70 2.05 35.56
CA LEU A 56 26.96 0.80 35.60
C LEU A 56 27.19 0.07 36.93
N THR A 57 26.11 -0.43 37.52
CA THR A 57 26.21 -1.40 38.62
C THR A 57 26.60 -2.79 38.08
N PRO A 58 27.09 -3.70 38.93
CA PRO A 58 27.38 -5.08 38.52
C PRO A 58 26.18 -5.80 37.89
N GLY A 59 24.96 -5.49 38.33
CA GLY A 59 23.72 -6.05 37.77
C GLY A 59 23.29 -5.44 36.43
N GLU A 60 23.91 -4.33 36.01
CA GLU A 60 23.68 -3.67 34.72
C GLU A 60 24.82 -3.92 33.72
N THR A 61 25.87 -4.63 34.14
CA THR A 61 27.05 -4.89 33.31
C THR A 61 26.88 -6.20 32.54
N LEU A 62 27.09 -6.15 31.23
CA LEU A 62 27.07 -7.34 30.36
C LEU A 62 28.40 -8.09 30.41
N PRO A 63 28.40 -9.44 30.37
CA PRO A 63 29.63 -10.20 30.21
C PRO A 63 30.24 -9.97 28.81
N THR A 64 31.53 -10.25 28.67
CA THR A 64 32.23 -10.13 27.37
C THR A 64 31.97 -11.31 26.43
N ARG A 65 31.52 -12.44 26.99
CA ARG A 65 31.18 -13.68 26.27
C ARG A 65 29.99 -14.39 26.93
N PHE A 66 29.27 -15.17 26.14
CA PHE A 66 28.24 -16.10 26.59
C PHE A 66 28.48 -17.47 25.93
N GLU A 67 28.66 -18.52 26.73
CA GLU A 67 28.95 -19.88 26.25
C GLU A 67 30.08 -19.94 25.20
N GLY A 68 31.14 -19.15 25.39
CA GLY A 68 32.30 -19.06 24.50
C GLY A 68 32.14 -18.11 23.31
N VAL A 69 30.92 -17.67 22.98
CA VAL A 69 30.64 -16.70 21.92
C VAL A 69 30.85 -15.28 22.42
N GLY A 70 31.47 -14.43 21.60
CA GLY A 70 31.65 -13.02 21.92
C GLY A 70 30.33 -12.26 22.04
N ILE A 71 30.27 -11.26 22.92
CA ILE A 71 29.15 -10.30 22.99
C ILE A 71 29.57 -8.98 22.36
N ASP A 72 28.66 -8.38 21.60
CA ASP A 72 28.78 -7.02 21.10
C ASP A 72 27.52 -6.21 21.43
N VAL A 73 27.71 -4.98 21.94
CA VAL A 73 26.61 -4.14 22.41
C VAL A 73 26.32 -3.05 21.39
N SER A 74 25.06 -2.90 21.00
CA SER A 74 24.60 -1.87 20.07
C SER A 74 23.38 -1.14 20.64
N GLU A 75 23.22 0.14 20.30
CA GLU A 75 22.00 0.86 20.67
C GLU A 75 20.92 0.61 19.61
N LEU A 76 19.68 0.32 20.02
CA LEU A 76 18.53 0.30 19.10
C LEU A 76 17.92 1.70 18.88
N GLY A 77 18.11 2.60 19.85
CA GLY A 77 17.54 3.95 19.89
C GLY A 77 18.15 4.96 18.90
N ILE A 78 18.12 6.26 19.26
CA ILE A 78 18.55 7.36 18.39
C ILE A 78 20.08 7.34 18.19
N GLY A 79 20.56 6.47 17.31
CA GLY A 79 21.93 6.45 16.85
C GLY A 79 22.24 7.74 16.12
N ARG A 80 23.01 8.63 16.74
CA ARG A 80 23.60 9.76 16.02
C ARG A 80 24.74 9.24 15.17
N LEU A 81 24.91 9.76 13.97
CA LEU A 81 26.16 9.58 13.24
C LEU A 81 27.28 10.16 14.13
N GLU A 82 28.09 9.29 14.76
CA GLU A 82 29.20 9.70 15.64
C GLU A 82 30.28 10.46 14.86
N THR A 83 30.42 10.15 13.58
CA THR A 83 31.28 10.84 12.63
C THR A 83 30.48 11.14 11.36
N ALA A 84 30.83 12.24 10.66
CA ALA A 84 30.30 12.45 9.31
C ALA A 84 30.71 11.24 8.47
N PRO A 85 29.84 10.72 7.57
CA PRO A 85 30.33 9.79 6.57
C PRO A 85 31.56 10.41 5.91
N PRO A 86 32.67 9.65 5.76
CA PRO A 86 33.80 10.13 4.98
C PRO A 86 33.27 10.69 3.66
N ILE A 87 33.85 11.78 3.15
CA ILE A 87 33.62 12.21 1.76
C ILE A 87 34.40 11.24 0.81
N GLU A 88 34.33 9.95 1.10
CA GLU A 88 34.45 8.93 0.08
C GLU A 88 33.04 8.87 -0.48
N GLU A 89 32.88 9.30 -1.73
CA GLU A 89 31.62 9.25 -2.46
C GLU A 89 30.84 8.01 -2.03
N ALA A 90 29.72 8.19 -1.32
CA ALA A 90 28.76 7.10 -1.19
C ALA A 90 28.60 6.57 -2.61
N THR A 91 29.06 5.35 -2.86
CA THR A 91 29.05 4.85 -4.24
C THR A 91 27.63 5.07 -4.75
N PRO A 92 27.42 5.66 -5.94
CA PRO A 92 26.08 5.93 -6.46
C PRO A 92 25.15 4.70 -6.43
N ALA A 93 25.72 3.50 -6.23
CA ALA A 93 25.09 2.22 -6.09
C ALA A 93 24.38 1.94 -4.73
N THR A 94 24.65 2.66 -3.63
CA THR A 94 23.98 2.41 -2.34
C THR A 94 22.85 3.39 -2.09
N VAL A 95 21.61 2.90 -1.99
CA VAL A 95 20.45 3.72 -1.61
C VAL A 95 20.68 4.30 -0.20
N PRO A 96 20.61 5.63 -0.01
CA PRO A 96 20.89 6.24 1.29
C PRO A 96 19.76 5.98 2.31
N GLY A 97 20.09 6.15 3.59
CA GLY A 97 19.09 6.31 4.65
C GLY A 97 18.29 7.60 4.48
N SER A 98 17.14 7.71 5.15
CA SER A 98 16.27 8.88 5.05
C SER A 98 16.72 9.97 6.03
N PRO A 99 16.76 11.25 5.62
CA PRO A 99 16.77 12.36 6.57
C PRO A 99 15.46 12.39 7.38
N LEU A 100 15.41 13.25 8.39
CA LEU A 100 14.17 13.54 9.10
C LEU A 100 13.11 14.07 8.12
N THR A 101 12.12 13.25 7.79
CA THR A 101 10.91 13.68 7.09
C THR A 101 9.99 14.43 8.05
N SER A 102 9.12 15.29 7.56
CA SER A 102 8.08 15.89 8.42
C SER A 102 6.93 14.91 8.59
N ASP A 103 6.13 15.04 9.65
CA ASP A 103 4.95 14.19 9.85
C ASP A 103 3.83 14.47 8.82
N HIS A 104 4.00 15.48 7.97
CA HIS A 104 3.14 15.78 6.82
C HIS A 104 3.69 15.23 5.50
N ASP A 105 4.91 14.68 5.49
CA ASP A 105 5.48 14.06 4.30
C ASP A 105 4.98 12.62 4.21
N THR A 106 3.92 12.44 3.43
CA THR A 106 3.30 11.14 3.15
C THR A 106 3.09 10.98 1.65
N ASP A 107 3.32 9.77 1.15
CA ASP A 107 2.96 9.37 -0.21
C ASP A 107 1.45 9.13 -0.36
N ASP A 108 0.71 10.21 -0.57
CA ASP A 108 -0.75 10.16 -0.76
C ASP A 108 -1.15 9.95 -2.23
N GLU A 109 -0.17 9.73 -3.11
CA GLU A 109 -0.41 9.53 -4.54
C GLU A 109 -1.26 8.28 -4.79
N ARG A 110 -2.17 8.39 -5.77
CA ARG A 110 -2.96 7.25 -6.22
C ARG A 110 -2.24 6.49 -7.33
N TYR A 111 -1.92 5.23 -7.05
CA TYR A 111 -1.26 4.33 -7.99
C TYR A 111 -2.26 3.39 -8.65
N ARG A 112 -2.46 3.53 -9.96
CA ARG A 112 -3.17 2.55 -10.81
C ARG A 112 -2.38 2.38 -12.12
N PRO A 113 -1.83 1.20 -12.43
CA PRO A 113 -1.89 -0.06 -11.66
C PRO A 113 -1.33 0.05 -10.24
N LEU A 114 -1.80 -0.81 -9.33
CA LEU A 114 -1.23 -0.93 -7.99
C LEU A 114 0.23 -1.36 -8.05
N ILE A 115 1.03 -0.86 -7.12
CA ILE A 115 2.47 -1.14 -7.06
C ILE A 115 2.89 -1.15 -5.59
N GLY A 116 3.83 -2.02 -5.21
CA GLY A 116 4.32 -2.09 -3.84
C GLY A 116 5.12 -0.85 -3.43
N GLY A 117 5.16 -0.58 -2.14
CA GLY A 117 5.70 0.65 -1.56
C GLY A 117 4.72 1.83 -1.53
N SER A 118 3.49 1.68 -2.05
CA SER A 118 2.45 2.72 -1.98
C SER A 118 1.71 2.73 -0.64
N ARG A 119 1.15 3.86 -0.20
CA ARG A 119 0.31 3.94 1.00
C ARG A 119 -0.95 3.07 0.88
N VAL A 120 -1.35 2.43 1.98
CA VAL A 120 -2.58 1.64 2.11
C VAL A 120 -3.28 1.90 3.45
N GLN A 121 -4.60 1.76 3.49
CA GLN A 121 -5.41 1.94 4.70
C GLN A 121 -6.65 1.04 4.68
N SER A 122 -7.07 0.52 5.83
CA SER A 122 -8.37 -0.16 5.95
C SER A 122 -9.53 0.81 6.20
N ASP A 123 -10.76 0.39 5.92
CA ASP A 123 -11.98 1.17 6.15
C ASP A 123 -12.41 1.24 7.62
N MET A 124 -11.56 0.73 8.52
CA MET A 124 -11.83 0.69 9.95
C MET A 124 -11.72 2.08 10.58
N SER A 125 -12.65 2.42 11.47
CA SER A 125 -12.63 3.72 12.16
C SER A 125 -11.38 3.89 13.04
N GLY A 126 -10.69 5.01 12.83
CA GLY A 126 -9.52 5.43 13.61
C GLY A 126 -8.26 4.59 13.39
N VAL A 127 -8.22 3.77 12.33
CA VAL A 127 -6.99 3.12 11.90
C VAL A 127 -6.02 4.15 11.31
N GLY A 128 -4.73 3.93 11.55
CA GLY A 128 -3.67 4.66 10.85
C GLY A 128 -3.56 4.19 9.39
N PHE A 129 -2.48 4.58 8.73
CA PHE A 129 -2.11 4.04 7.43
C PHE A 129 -0.80 3.26 7.55
N GLY A 130 -0.52 2.48 6.51
CA GLY A 130 0.77 1.83 6.34
C GLY A 130 1.17 1.83 4.87
N THR A 131 2.04 0.89 4.54
CA THR A 131 2.56 0.67 3.19
C THR A 131 2.09 -0.67 2.66
N LEU A 132 1.64 -0.70 1.40
CA LEU A 132 1.40 -1.91 0.63
C LEU A 132 2.76 -2.53 0.32
N GLY A 133 3.03 -3.73 0.83
CA GLY A 133 4.32 -4.40 0.67
C GLY A 133 4.54 -4.88 -0.75
N CYS A 134 4.02 -6.05 -1.07
CA CYS A 134 4.11 -6.65 -2.39
C CYS A 134 2.88 -7.50 -2.71
N PHE A 135 2.90 -8.18 -3.86
CA PHE A 135 1.83 -9.06 -4.30
C PHE A 135 2.20 -10.53 -4.10
N LEU A 136 1.20 -11.36 -3.84
CA LEU A 136 1.28 -12.81 -3.74
C LEU A 136 0.23 -13.42 -4.66
N LEU A 137 0.56 -14.53 -5.31
CA LEU A 137 -0.34 -15.24 -6.22
C LEU A 137 -0.84 -16.51 -5.55
N HIS A 138 -2.11 -16.85 -5.80
CA HIS A 138 -2.58 -18.18 -5.43
C HIS A 138 -1.92 -19.24 -6.31
N GLY A 139 -1.52 -20.37 -5.74
CA GLY A 139 -0.76 -21.40 -6.45
C GLY A 139 -1.53 -22.18 -7.53
N THR A 140 -2.84 -21.99 -7.63
CA THR A 140 -3.74 -22.81 -8.47
C THR A 140 -4.94 -22.03 -9.02
N ASP A 141 -5.52 -21.11 -8.25
CA ASP A 141 -6.64 -20.28 -8.67
C ASP A 141 -6.15 -18.91 -9.19
N PRO A 142 -6.06 -18.71 -10.52
CA PRO A 142 -5.55 -17.47 -11.09
C PRO A 142 -6.43 -16.26 -10.77
N ASN A 143 -7.69 -16.44 -10.33
CA ASN A 143 -8.58 -15.34 -9.96
C ASN A 143 -8.25 -14.74 -8.58
N LYS A 144 -7.32 -15.36 -7.83
CA LYS A 144 -6.92 -14.91 -6.49
C LYS A 144 -5.52 -14.34 -6.52
N VAL A 145 -5.47 -13.02 -6.40
CA VAL A 145 -4.24 -12.25 -6.20
C VAL A 145 -4.36 -11.54 -4.86
N TYR A 146 -3.28 -11.55 -4.09
CA TYR A 146 -3.22 -10.93 -2.78
C TYR A 146 -2.17 -9.81 -2.76
N ALA A 147 -2.38 -8.80 -1.93
CA ALA A 147 -1.35 -7.88 -1.48
C ALA A 147 -1.04 -8.16 0.00
N ILE A 148 0.21 -7.94 0.41
CA ILE A 148 0.64 -8.07 1.81
C ILE A 148 0.92 -6.68 2.42
N THR A 149 0.57 -6.50 3.69
CA THR A 149 0.97 -5.38 4.55
C THR A 149 1.07 -5.88 6.00
N ASN A 150 1.31 -5.02 7.00
CA ASN A 150 1.25 -5.47 8.40
C ASN A 150 -0.19 -5.68 8.89
N TYR A 151 -0.37 -6.55 9.88
CA TYR A 151 -1.67 -6.74 10.50
C TYR A 151 -2.13 -5.48 11.24
N HIS A 152 -1.22 -4.82 11.97
CA HIS A 152 -1.54 -3.58 12.68
C HIS A 152 -1.90 -2.39 11.77
N VAL A 153 -1.66 -2.49 10.46
CA VAL A 153 -2.13 -1.50 9.46
C VAL A 153 -3.61 -1.73 9.12
N ILE A 154 -4.09 -2.98 9.25
CA ILE A 154 -5.48 -3.34 8.99
C ILE A 154 -6.35 -3.13 10.24
N VAL A 155 -5.86 -3.51 11.41
CA VAL A 155 -6.61 -3.38 12.66
C VAL A 155 -6.42 -2.00 13.30
N GLY A 156 -7.51 -1.31 13.61
CA GLY A 156 -7.44 -0.05 14.34
C GLY A 156 -6.90 -0.24 15.76
N GLY A 157 -5.99 0.61 16.20
CA GLY A 157 -5.49 0.60 17.60
C GLY A 157 -6.56 1.04 18.60
N GLY A 158 -6.64 0.41 19.77
CA GLY A 158 -7.49 0.83 20.90
C GLY A 158 -8.28 -0.30 21.55
N GLN A 159 -8.52 -0.20 22.87
CA GLN A 159 -9.14 -1.25 23.71
C GLN A 159 -10.63 -1.55 23.38
N ASN A 160 -11.33 -0.67 22.65
CA ASN A 160 -12.78 -0.77 22.41
C ASN A 160 -13.17 -0.73 20.91
N ARG A 161 -12.26 -1.08 20.00
CA ARG A 161 -12.56 -1.09 18.56
C ARG A 161 -12.86 -2.51 18.06
N PRO A 162 -13.88 -2.71 17.21
CA PRO A 162 -14.16 -4.02 16.65
C PRO A 162 -12.93 -4.53 15.88
N PRO A 163 -12.61 -5.83 15.96
CA PRO A 163 -11.52 -6.39 15.19
C PRO A 163 -11.83 -6.29 13.69
N ALA A 164 -10.79 -6.23 12.85
CA ALA A 164 -10.98 -6.42 11.42
C ALA A 164 -11.59 -7.80 11.17
N VAL A 165 -12.59 -7.86 10.29
CA VAL A 165 -13.31 -9.09 9.97
C VAL A 165 -12.84 -9.58 8.62
N ALA A 166 -12.19 -10.75 8.61
CA ALA A 166 -11.78 -11.40 7.37
C ALA A 166 -12.99 -11.63 6.44
N GLY A 167 -12.84 -11.27 5.17
CA GLY A 167 -13.89 -11.33 4.16
C GLY A 167 -14.82 -10.11 4.12
N SER A 168 -14.70 -9.18 5.07
CA SER A 168 -15.60 -8.00 5.16
C SER A 168 -14.86 -6.68 5.24
N THR A 169 -13.78 -6.58 6.02
CA THR A 169 -13.00 -5.35 6.15
C THR A 169 -12.36 -4.99 4.81
N ARG A 170 -12.68 -3.80 4.29
CA ARG A 170 -12.18 -3.36 2.99
C ARG A 170 -10.91 -2.54 3.15
N VAL A 171 -10.10 -2.52 2.10
CA VAL A 171 -8.81 -1.85 2.09
C VAL A 171 -8.68 -1.02 0.82
N GLY A 172 -8.09 0.17 0.95
CA GLY A 172 -7.90 1.13 -0.15
C GLY A 172 -6.49 1.70 -0.26
N GLN A 173 -6.20 2.27 -1.43
CA GLN A 173 -4.95 2.92 -1.85
C GLN A 173 -5.30 4.26 -2.52
N SER A 174 -4.77 5.40 -2.03
CA SER A 174 -3.93 5.55 -0.83
C SER A 174 -4.71 5.49 0.49
N GLU A 175 -6.03 5.69 0.43
CA GLU A 175 -6.93 5.72 1.59
C GLU A 175 -8.09 4.74 1.42
N ALA A 176 -8.81 4.44 2.49
CA ALA A 176 -10.01 3.61 2.45
C ALA A 176 -11.28 4.41 2.16
N SER A 177 -11.21 5.37 1.24
CA SER A 177 -12.39 6.12 0.82
C SER A 177 -13.10 5.41 -0.32
N SER A 178 -14.37 5.11 -0.10
CA SER A 178 -15.27 4.68 -1.15
C SER A 178 -16.09 5.88 -1.59
N SER A 179 -16.00 6.24 -2.87
CA SER A 179 -16.95 7.15 -3.48
C SER A 179 -18.13 6.33 -4.01
N PRO A 180 -19.36 6.84 -3.88
CA PRO A 180 -20.49 6.30 -4.61
C PRO A 180 -20.13 6.11 -6.08
N THR A 181 -19.61 7.11 -6.81
CA THR A 181 -19.28 6.99 -8.26
C THR A 181 -18.27 5.90 -8.63
N LYS A 182 -17.52 5.34 -7.67
CA LYS A 182 -16.24 4.62 -7.83
C LYS A 182 -15.13 5.36 -8.57
N CYS A 183 -15.44 6.41 -9.33
CA CYS A 183 -14.46 7.32 -9.93
C CYS A 183 -13.63 8.06 -8.89
N CYS A 184 -14.02 8.07 -7.62
CA CYS A 184 -13.19 8.57 -6.53
C CYS A 184 -13.01 7.49 -5.44
N SER A 185 -13.22 6.21 -5.79
CA SER A 185 -12.96 5.11 -4.87
C SER A 185 -11.49 4.74 -4.90
N HIS A 186 -10.95 4.64 -3.69
CA HIS A 186 -9.60 4.18 -3.45
C HIS A 186 -9.57 2.70 -3.07
N MET A 187 -10.72 2.04 -2.93
CA MET A 187 -10.80 0.63 -2.55
C MET A 187 -10.08 -0.26 -3.57
N ILE A 188 -9.34 -1.25 -3.06
CA ILE A 188 -8.51 -2.16 -3.86
C ILE A 188 -8.81 -3.64 -3.62
N GLY A 189 -9.41 -3.96 -2.47
CA GLY A 189 -9.58 -5.34 -2.06
C GLY A 189 -10.21 -5.48 -0.68
N THR A 190 -10.12 -6.70 -0.18
CA THR A 190 -10.72 -7.12 1.09
C THR A 190 -9.68 -7.86 1.92
N PHE A 191 -9.60 -7.55 3.21
CA PHE A 191 -8.78 -8.29 4.16
C PHE A 191 -9.32 -9.73 4.30
N VAL A 192 -8.45 -10.74 4.15
CA VAL A 192 -8.87 -12.16 4.15
C VAL A 192 -8.17 -13.03 5.21
N GLY A 193 -7.08 -12.54 5.80
CA GLY A 193 -6.34 -13.28 6.81
C GLY A 193 -5.10 -12.52 7.25
N GLY A 194 -4.68 -12.74 8.49
CA GLY A 194 -3.56 -12.01 9.08
C GLY A 194 -3.52 -12.20 10.57
N GLY A 195 -2.40 -11.82 11.17
CA GLY A 195 -2.21 -11.93 12.60
C GLY A 195 -1.01 -11.14 13.09
N ARG A 196 -1.05 -10.91 14.40
CA ARG A 196 0.06 -10.36 15.18
C ARG A 196 0.39 -11.34 16.29
N ASP A 197 1.52 -12.00 16.15
CA ASP A 197 2.05 -13.01 17.07
C ASP A 197 3.57 -12.81 17.25
N THR A 198 4.24 -13.75 17.91
CA THR A 198 5.67 -13.64 18.26
C THR A 198 6.59 -13.59 17.05
N VAL A 199 6.16 -14.07 15.88
CA VAL A 199 6.98 -14.18 14.66
C VAL A 199 6.36 -13.50 13.44
N ARG A 200 5.14 -12.95 13.56
CA ARG A 200 4.41 -12.32 12.46
C ARG A 200 3.71 -11.04 12.91
N ASP A 201 3.70 -10.08 12.01
CA ASP A 201 2.77 -8.95 11.98
C ASP A 201 2.43 -8.69 10.52
N ALA A 202 1.47 -9.44 9.98
CA ALA A 202 1.19 -9.45 8.54
C ALA A 202 -0.28 -9.69 8.26
N ALA A 203 -0.78 -9.09 7.19
CA ALA A 203 -2.13 -9.26 6.68
C ALA A 203 -2.13 -9.43 5.16
N LEU A 204 -3.06 -10.27 4.69
CA LEU A 204 -3.39 -10.51 3.31
C LEU A 204 -4.64 -9.75 2.91
N ILE A 205 -4.54 -9.05 1.80
CA ILE A 205 -5.63 -8.33 1.15
C ILE A 205 -5.88 -9.03 -0.18
N GLN A 206 -7.02 -9.72 -0.33
CA GLN A 206 -7.40 -10.25 -1.64
C GLN A 206 -7.85 -9.07 -2.51
N LEU A 207 -7.18 -8.89 -3.65
CA LEU A 207 -7.51 -7.83 -4.59
C LEU A 207 -8.84 -8.09 -5.28
N ASP A 208 -9.57 -7.02 -5.55
CA ASP A 208 -10.83 -7.09 -6.29
C ASP A 208 -10.57 -7.56 -7.74
N ALA A 209 -11.51 -8.30 -8.31
CA ALA A 209 -11.42 -8.73 -9.71
C ALA A 209 -11.35 -7.51 -10.64
N GLY A 210 -10.51 -7.59 -11.68
CA GLY A 210 -10.25 -6.49 -12.60
C GLY A 210 -9.25 -5.45 -12.08
N MET A 211 -8.76 -5.56 -10.84
CA MET A 211 -7.72 -4.69 -10.33
C MET A 211 -6.43 -4.89 -11.12
N GLU A 212 -5.82 -3.79 -11.56
CA GLU A 212 -4.52 -3.81 -12.21
C GLU A 212 -3.40 -3.68 -11.16
N TYR A 213 -2.32 -4.44 -11.33
CA TYR A 213 -1.16 -4.40 -10.45
C TYR A 213 0.15 -4.66 -11.22
N ARG A 214 1.27 -4.26 -10.63
CA ARG A 214 2.63 -4.56 -11.10
C ARG A 214 3.38 -5.32 -10.02
N LYS A 215 4.17 -6.31 -10.41
CA LYS A 215 5.00 -7.13 -9.50
C LYS A 215 6.28 -6.41 -9.10
N GLU A 216 6.13 -5.13 -8.74
CA GLU A 216 7.19 -4.16 -8.58
C GLU A 216 7.02 -3.37 -7.30
N LEU A 217 8.11 -2.76 -6.84
CA LEU A 217 8.16 -1.77 -5.77
C LEU A 217 8.55 -0.41 -6.35
N ILE A 218 7.87 0.67 -5.96
CA ILE A 218 8.11 2.02 -6.51
C ILE A 218 9.57 2.43 -6.25
N GLY A 219 10.29 2.79 -7.31
CA GLY A 219 11.68 3.24 -7.24
C GLY A 219 12.71 2.12 -7.00
N ILE A 220 12.27 0.85 -6.95
CA ILE A 220 13.15 -0.31 -6.76
C ILE A 220 13.09 -1.24 -7.98
N GLY A 221 11.89 -1.50 -8.51
CA GLY A 221 11.67 -2.40 -9.64
C GLY A 221 11.08 -3.75 -9.23
N VAL A 222 11.35 -4.77 -10.04
CA VAL A 222 10.66 -6.07 -9.97
C VAL A 222 11.15 -6.91 -8.80
N ILE A 223 10.23 -7.64 -8.16
CA ILE A 223 10.59 -8.70 -7.21
C ILE A 223 10.97 -9.96 -8.01
N THR A 224 12.20 -10.44 -7.84
CA THR A 224 12.75 -11.56 -8.61
C THR A 224 12.62 -12.90 -7.87
N GLY A 225 12.42 -12.86 -6.55
CA GLY A 225 12.33 -14.05 -5.70
C GLY A 225 12.23 -13.68 -4.22
N THR A 226 12.52 -14.66 -3.37
CA THR A 226 12.70 -14.48 -1.92
C THR A 226 14.10 -14.92 -1.52
N HIS A 227 14.57 -14.46 -0.35
CA HIS A 227 15.84 -14.89 0.24
C HIS A 227 15.77 -14.86 1.76
N THR A 228 16.20 -15.94 2.41
CA THR A 228 16.44 -15.95 3.86
C THR A 228 17.89 -15.60 4.15
N ILE A 229 18.09 -14.54 4.95
CA ILE A 229 19.44 -14.06 5.32
C ILE A 229 20.14 -15.13 6.17
N THR A 230 21.36 -15.47 5.77
CA THR A 230 22.22 -16.42 6.47
C THR A 230 23.04 -15.74 7.58
N GLN A 231 23.55 -16.52 8.53
CA GLN A 231 24.44 -16.00 9.58
C GLN A 231 25.73 -15.42 8.99
N GLN A 232 26.25 -16.02 7.92
CA GLN A 232 27.45 -15.54 7.22
C GLN A 232 27.22 -14.18 6.55
N GLU A 233 26.05 -13.97 5.94
CA GLU A 233 25.67 -12.68 5.37
C GLU A 233 25.55 -11.61 6.46
N ALA A 234 24.85 -11.92 7.56
CA ALA A 234 24.70 -11.03 8.71
C ALA A 234 26.05 -10.73 9.40
N GLN A 235 26.98 -11.69 9.44
CA GLN A 235 28.34 -11.54 9.99
C GLN A 235 29.10 -10.38 9.34
N THR A 236 28.89 -10.17 8.04
CA THR A 236 29.61 -9.14 7.28
C THR A 236 29.26 -7.72 7.72
N GLN A 237 28.05 -7.52 8.27
CA GLN A 237 27.40 -6.22 8.43
C GLN A 237 27.40 -5.37 7.15
N ARG A 238 27.37 -6.04 5.98
CA ARG A 238 27.37 -5.42 4.64
C ARG A 238 26.24 -5.91 3.75
N TYR A 239 25.40 -6.84 4.23
CA TYR A 239 24.26 -7.33 3.48
C TYR A 239 23.26 -6.19 3.28
N ALA A 240 23.23 -5.62 2.08
CA ALA A 240 22.47 -4.44 1.74
C ALA A 240 21.01 -4.76 1.47
N VAL A 241 20.13 -3.92 2.00
CA VAL A 241 18.68 -3.99 1.79
C VAL A 241 18.12 -2.60 1.52
N ARG A 242 17.04 -2.54 0.75
CA ARG A 242 16.30 -1.31 0.48
C ARG A 242 14.81 -1.56 0.53
N LYS A 243 14.07 -0.54 0.97
CA LYS A 243 12.61 -0.51 0.95
C LYS A 243 12.09 0.76 0.33
N ARG A 244 10.82 0.73 -0.05
CA ARG A 244 10.03 1.92 -0.33
C ARG A 244 8.87 1.97 0.65
N GLY A 245 8.86 2.99 1.51
CA GLY A 245 7.77 3.25 2.46
C GLY A 245 6.99 4.52 2.14
N ALA A 246 5.76 4.60 2.65
CA ALA A 246 4.89 5.76 2.46
C ALA A 246 5.44 7.05 3.11
N ARG A 247 6.33 6.95 4.10
CA ARG A 247 6.96 8.10 4.76
C ARG A 247 8.36 8.35 4.24
N THR A 248 9.27 7.40 4.45
CA THR A 248 10.70 7.63 4.17
C THR A 248 11.05 7.48 2.69
N ARG A 249 10.05 7.16 1.85
CA ARG A 249 10.22 6.88 0.43
C ARG A 249 11.27 5.78 0.24
N LEU A 250 12.12 5.90 -0.77
CA LEU A 250 13.16 4.93 -1.06
C LEU A 250 14.29 5.07 -0.02
N THR A 251 14.49 4.04 0.80
CA THR A 251 15.45 4.07 1.91
C THR A 251 16.26 2.79 1.95
N GLY A 252 17.58 2.92 2.12
CA GLY A 252 18.52 1.79 2.19
C GLY A 252 19.17 1.64 3.55
N GLY A 253 19.63 0.42 3.81
CA GLY A 253 20.31 0.02 5.03
C GLY A 253 21.11 -1.26 4.87
N VAL A 254 21.77 -1.66 5.95
CA VAL A 254 22.51 -2.92 6.06
C VAL A 254 21.97 -3.74 7.22
N VAL A 255 21.90 -5.05 7.04
CA VAL A 255 21.53 -5.98 8.12
C VAL A 255 22.62 -5.97 9.19
N GLU A 256 22.21 -5.63 10.42
CA GLU A 256 23.08 -5.59 11.59
C GLU A 256 22.99 -6.88 12.42
N ALA A 257 21.78 -7.44 12.54
CA ALA A 257 21.54 -8.69 13.24
C ALA A 257 20.32 -9.43 12.68
N ILE A 258 20.31 -10.75 12.84
CA ILE A 258 19.20 -11.65 12.54
C ILE A 258 18.84 -12.47 13.79
N ASN A 259 17.73 -13.21 13.72
CA ASN A 259 17.24 -14.06 14.80
C ASN A 259 17.09 -13.31 16.14
N THR A 260 16.78 -12.02 16.11
CA THR A 260 16.75 -11.18 17.31
C THR A 260 15.47 -11.43 18.10
N THR A 261 15.63 -11.73 19.40
CA THR A 261 14.55 -11.63 20.39
C THR A 261 14.50 -10.19 20.88
N HIS A 262 13.36 -9.51 20.75
CA HIS A 262 13.23 -8.10 21.12
C HIS A 262 11.87 -7.81 21.75
N THR A 263 11.87 -7.00 22.82
CA THR A 263 10.65 -6.52 23.47
C THR A 263 10.36 -5.11 23.03
N THR A 264 9.29 -4.91 22.26
CA THR A 264 8.88 -3.59 21.80
C THR A 264 8.34 -2.74 22.96
N SER A 265 8.25 -1.43 22.76
CA SER A 265 7.82 -0.45 23.79
C SER A 265 6.41 -0.69 24.34
N ASP A 266 5.58 -1.44 23.63
CA ASP A 266 4.26 -1.92 24.10
C ASP A 266 4.32 -3.19 24.96
N GLY A 267 5.51 -3.65 25.33
CA GLY A 267 5.76 -4.83 26.15
C GLY A 267 5.65 -6.15 25.39
N PHE A 268 5.39 -6.13 24.08
CA PHE A 268 5.25 -7.34 23.30
C PHE A 268 6.63 -7.88 22.86
N THR A 269 6.96 -9.11 23.29
CA THR A 269 8.20 -9.78 22.88
C THR A 269 7.99 -10.52 21.57
N ARG A 270 8.88 -10.26 20.61
CA ARG A 270 8.96 -10.98 19.34
C ARG A 270 10.30 -11.68 19.21
N THR A 271 10.31 -12.76 18.45
CA THR A 271 11.50 -13.51 18.09
C THR A 271 11.71 -13.46 16.59
N ASN A 272 12.90 -13.88 16.17
CA ASN A 272 13.30 -13.92 14.77
C ASN A 272 13.31 -12.57 14.03
N ILE A 273 13.55 -11.48 14.74
CA ILE A 273 13.62 -10.14 14.14
C ILE A 273 14.97 -9.96 13.44
N THR A 274 14.91 -9.38 12.24
CA THR A 274 16.09 -8.80 11.56
C THR A 274 16.18 -7.32 11.90
N VAL A 275 17.35 -6.87 12.33
CA VAL A 275 17.63 -5.48 12.65
C VAL A 275 18.43 -4.86 11.51
N VAL A 276 17.94 -3.73 10.99
CA VAL A 276 18.56 -3.02 9.87
C VAL A 276 19.04 -1.64 10.31
N LYS A 277 20.32 -1.35 10.06
CA LYS A 277 20.93 -0.04 10.30
C LYS A 277 20.82 0.81 9.01
N PRO A 278 20.44 2.10 9.08
CA PRO A 278 20.35 2.93 7.89
C PRO A 278 21.72 3.14 7.23
N ASN A 279 21.72 3.23 5.90
CA ASN A 279 22.92 3.61 5.14
C ASN A 279 23.24 5.08 5.39
N PRO A 280 24.53 5.49 5.44
CA PRO A 280 24.90 6.89 5.56
C PRO A 280 24.27 7.76 4.48
N ASN A 281 24.02 9.03 4.79
CA ASN A 281 23.47 10.00 3.85
C ASN A 281 24.27 11.30 3.92
N VAL A 282 24.88 11.69 2.80
CA VAL A 282 25.70 12.92 2.69
C VAL A 282 24.91 14.20 2.95
N ALA A 283 23.59 14.15 2.80
CA ALA A 283 22.70 15.27 3.09
C ALA A 283 22.42 15.43 4.60
N VAL A 284 22.85 14.48 5.45
CA VAL A 284 22.64 14.50 6.90
C VAL A 284 23.98 14.75 7.60
N PRO A 285 24.18 15.92 8.23
CA PRO A 285 25.41 16.22 8.96
C PRO A 285 25.71 15.25 10.10
N ALA A 286 26.98 15.14 10.49
CA ALA A 286 27.39 14.42 11.70
C ALA A 286 26.60 14.89 12.92
N GLY A 287 26.25 13.96 13.80
CA GLY A 287 25.48 14.24 15.02
C GLY A 287 23.97 14.42 14.80
N GLN A 288 23.49 14.50 13.56
CA GLN A 288 22.06 14.49 13.25
C GLN A 288 21.54 13.04 13.14
N PRO A 289 20.26 12.81 13.47
CA PRO A 289 19.67 11.48 13.37
C PRO A 289 19.41 11.11 11.91
N LEU A 290 19.64 9.85 11.59
CA LEU A 290 19.42 9.23 10.29
C LEU A 290 18.43 8.09 10.48
N TYR A 291 17.53 7.88 9.52
CA TYR A 291 16.41 6.97 9.72
C TYR A 291 16.34 5.92 8.62
N PHE A 292 16.15 4.66 9.03
CA PHE A 292 15.78 3.61 8.10
C PHE A 292 14.27 3.59 7.86
N SER A 293 13.46 3.96 8.86
CA SER A 293 12.00 3.92 8.77
C SER A 293 11.31 5.03 9.57
N ASP A 294 10.01 5.19 9.34
CA ASP A 294 9.14 6.07 10.11
C ASP A 294 7.72 5.49 10.25
N SER A 295 6.93 6.03 11.17
CA SER A 295 5.53 5.64 11.38
C SER A 295 4.70 5.85 10.12
N GLY A 296 4.29 4.74 9.50
CA GLY A 296 3.60 4.70 8.20
C GLY A 296 4.33 3.83 7.16
N ASP A 297 5.61 3.52 7.37
CA ASP A 297 6.35 2.57 6.54
C ASP A 297 6.01 1.11 6.84
N SER A 298 5.31 0.86 7.94
CA SER A 298 4.76 -0.44 8.32
C SER A 298 4.14 -1.14 7.11
N GLY A 299 4.68 -2.30 6.73
CA GLY A 299 4.22 -3.13 5.63
C GLY A 299 5.10 -3.03 4.39
N SER A 300 6.12 -2.16 4.40
CA SER A 300 7.12 -2.11 3.34
C SER A 300 7.90 -3.42 3.26
N VAL A 301 8.05 -3.97 2.05
CA VAL A 301 8.94 -5.12 1.82
C VAL A 301 10.35 -4.62 1.54
N LEU A 302 11.33 -5.23 2.21
CA LEU A 302 12.74 -5.01 1.96
C LEU A 302 13.23 -5.99 0.90
N VAL A 303 14.03 -5.49 -0.04
CA VAL A 303 14.69 -6.31 -1.06
C VAL A 303 16.21 -6.17 -0.98
N ASN A 304 16.92 -7.22 -1.37
CA ASN A 304 18.37 -7.20 -1.57
C ASN A 304 18.75 -6.65 -2.96
N ASP A 305 20.04 -6.62 -3.27
CA ASP A 305 20.55 -6.13 -4.56
C ASP A 305 20.13 -6.96 -5.76
N GLN A 306 19.80 -8.24 -5.54
CA GLN A 306 19.28 -9.15 -6.55
C GLN A 306 17.78 -8.98 -6.82
N GLY A 307 17.11 -8.06 -6.11
CA GLY A 307 15.66 -7.84 -6.21
C GLY A 307 14.83 -8.90 -5.51
N GLN A 308 15.42 -9.72 -4.64
CA GLN A 308 14.69 -10.72 -3.86
C GLN A 308 14.12 -10.07 -2.60
N ALA A 309 12.86 -10.37 -2.29
CA ALA A 309 12.23 -9.96 -1.05
C ALA A 309 12.82 -10.74 0.14
N VAL A 310 13.15 -10.03 1.21
CA VAL A 310 13.90 -10.59 2.34
C VAL A 310 13.08 -10.53 3.63
N THR A 311 12.53 -9.36 3.92
CA THR A 311 11.77 -9.11 5.16
C THR A 311 10.60 -8.15 4.91
N LEU A 312 9.64 -8.15 5.84
CA LEU A 312 8.55 -7.20 5.96
C LEU A 312 8.83 -6.25 7.13
N HIS A 313 8.83 -4.95 6.87
CA HIS A 313 8.95 -3.93 7.90
C HIS A 313 7.72 -3.89 8.79
N PHE A 314 7.91 -3.91 10.12
CA PHE A 314 6.79 -3.86 11.07
C PHE A 314 6.97 -2.83 12.17
N ALA A 315 8.21 -2.46 12.53
CA ALA A 315 8.47 -1.52 13.60
C ALA A 315 9.87 -0.91 13.51
N GLY A 316 10.13 0.04 14.40
CA GLY A 316 11.46 0.46 14.81
C GLY A 316 11.45 0.67 16.33
N ASP A 317 12.61 0.95 16.91
CA ASP A 317 12.67 1.31 18.34
C ASP A 317 12.32 2.80 18.54
N PHE A 318 11.60 3.10 19.62
CA PHE A 318 11.07 4.43 19.93
C PHE A 318 11.71 4.99 21.20
N VAL A 319 12.23 6.21 21.12
CA VAL A 319 12.49 7.03 22.30
C VAL A 319 11.66 8.31 22.19
N ALA A 320 10.68 8.48 23.09
CA ALA A 320 9.92 9.71 23.28
C ALA A 320 9.35 10.36 22.01
N THR A 321 8.46 9.67 21.28
CA THR A 321 7.75 10.17 20.06
C THR A 321 8.65 10.50 18.85
N GLN A 322 9.95 10.17 18.90
CA GLN A 322 10.87 10.43 17.78
C GLN A 322 10.87 9.30 16.74
N LYS A 323 11.28 9.63 15.51
CA LYS A 323 11.32 8.74 14.34
C LYS A 323 12.29 7.56 14.51
N MET A 324 12.11 6.50 13.71
CA MET A 324 12.76 5.18 13.90
C MET A 324 14.13 5.11 13.22
N ASN A 325 15.20 5.03 14.01
CA ASN A 325 16.56 5.04 13.46
C ASN A 325 16.89 3.72 12.75
N LYS A 326 16.75 2.61 13.48
CA LYS A 326 16.92 1.25 12.96
C LYS A 326 15.57 0.61 12.65
N GLY A 327 15.56 -0.18 11.59
CA GLY A 327 14.41 -0.99 11.20
C GLY A 327 14.34 -2.31 11.98
N LEU A 328 13.15 -2.69 12.41
CA LEU A 328 12.81 -4.02 12.91
C LEU A 328 11.94 -4.71 11.87
N GLU A 329 12.45 -5.84 11.39
CA GLU A 329 11.95 -6.51 10.21
C GLU A 329 11.63 -7.97 10.52
N LEU A 330 10.60 -8.53 9.88
CA LEU A 330 10.22 -9.94 10.01
C LEU A 330 10.50 -10.71 8.71
N PRO A 331 11.13 -11.90 8.75
CA PRO A 331 11.47 -12.66 7.54
C PRO A 331 10.25 -12.99 6.66
N ILE A 332 10.30 -12.61 5.39
CA ILE A 332 9.14 -12.71 4.49
C ILE A 332 8.80 -14.18 4.19
N GLU A 333 9.82 -15.05 4.05
CA GLU A 333 9.60 -16.48 3.80
C GLU A 333 8.90 -17.16 4.97
N GLN A 334 9.26 -16.79 6.22
CA GLN A 334 8.57 -17.31 7.40
C GLN A 334 7.12 -16.83 7.45
N ILE A 335 6.86 -15.57 7.12
CA ILE A 335 5.48 -15.04 7.06
C ILE A 335 4.65 -15.81 6.03
N ILE A 336 5.19 -16.05 4.83
CA ILE A 336 4.53 -16.82 3.78
C ILE A 336 4.28 -18.26 4.25
N ALA A 337 5.28 -18.91 4.85
CA ALA A 337 5.14 -20.26 5.39
C ALA A 337 4.06 -20.35 6.46
N THR A 338 3.93 -19.36 7.34
CA THR A 338 2.85 -19.28 8.33
C THR A 338 1.48 -19.21 7.66
N PHE A 339 1.30 -18.38 6.64
CA PHE A 339 0.04 -18.33 5.90
C PHE A 339 -0.26 -19.66 5.18
N VAL A 340 0.76 -20.31 4.62
CA VAL A 340 0.61 -21.65 4.01
C VAL A 340 0.16 -22.68 5.04
N ALA A 341 0.74 -22.66 6.24
CA ALA A 341 0.33 -23.52 7.35
C ALA A 341 -1.11 -23.23 7.83
N GLU A 342 -1.57 -21.98 7.70
CA GLU A 342 -2.95 -21.56 7.97
C GLU A 342 -3.92 -21.88 6.81
N GLY A 343 -3.45 -22.51 5.74
CA GLY A 343 -4.29 -23.00 4.63
C GLY A 343 -4.32 -22.09 3.40
N PHE A 344 -3.56 -21.00 3.37
CA PHE A 344 -3.44 -20.15 2.18
C PHE A 344 -2.48 -20.77 1.16
N GLN A 345 -2.95 -21.07 -0.05
CA GLN A 345 -2.09 -21.54 -1.13
C GLN A 345 -1.46 -20.37 -1.87
N ILE A 346 -0.46 -19.70 -1.28
CA ILE A 346 0.12 -18.47 -1.82
C ILE A 346 1.63 -18.58 -2.06
N ALA A 347 2.12 -17.82 -3.04
CA ALA A 347 3.54 -17.68 -3.34
C ALA A 347 3.89 -16.24 -3.74
N MET A 348 5.16 -15.85 -3.62
CA MET A 348 5.64 -14.54 -4.02
C MET A 348 5.33 -14.25 -5.49
N ALA A 349 4.74 -13.08 -5.78
CA ALA A 349 4.55 -12.66 -7.16
C ALA A 349 5.88 -12.14 -7.73
N THR A 350 6.55 -12.96 -8.54
CA THR A 350 7.83 -12.60 -9.16
C THR A 350 7.70 -12.20 -10.63
N GLY A 351 8.70 -11.47 -11.13
CA GLY A 351 8.82 -11.11 -12.54
C GLY A 351 10.27 -10.87 -12.96
N THR A 352 10.47 -10.52 -14.24
CA THR A 352 11.79 -10.25 -14.83
C THR A 352 11.89 -8.89 -15.51
N THR A 353 10.78 -8.20 -15.74
CA THR A 353 10.71 -6.93 -16.50
C THR A 353 9.80 -5.94 -15.79
N THR A 354 10.24 -4.68 -15.70
CA THR A 354 9.46 -3.57 -15.12
C THR A 354 8.38 -3.07 -16.10
N GLY A 355 7.36 -2.41 -15.56
CA GLY A 355 6.25 -1.84 -16.32
C GLY A 355 5.19 -2.85 -16.77
N VAL A 356 5.34 -4.14 -16.46
CA VAL A 356 4.38 -5.17 -16.87
C VAL A 356 3.13 -5.09 -16.00
N VAL A 357 2.00 -4.79 -16.64
CA VAL A 357 0.69 -4.68 -15.99
C VAL A 357 -0.02 -6.02 -16.02
N PHE A 358 -0.46 -6.47 -14.84
CA PHE A 358 -1.30 -7.65 -14.66
C PHE A 358 -2.69 -7.20 -14.21
N THR A 359 -3.72 -7.93 -14.60
CA THR A 359 -5.11 -7.69 -14.18
C THR A 359 -5.61 -8.91 -13.42
N VAL A 360 -6.23 -8.71 -12.25
CA VAL A 360 -6.86 -9.79 -11.50
C VAL A 360 -7.98 -10.41 -12.34
N PRO A 361 -7.91 -11.72 -12.67
CA PRO A 361 -8.94 -12.40 -13.45
C PRO A 361 -10.29 -12.51 -12.74
N GLY A 362 -11.33 -12.89 -13.47
CA GLY A 362 -12.66 -13.17 -12.91
C GLY A 362 -13.65 -12.01 -12.95
N ALA A 363 -13.22 -10.81 -13.35
CA ALA A 363 -14.15 -9.70 -13.58
C ALA A 363 -15.07 -10.03 -14.76
N THR A 364 -16.38 -9.86 -14.58
CA THR A 364 -17.29 -9.94 -15.73
C THR A 364 -17.03 -8.71 -16.59
N THR A 365 -16.74 -8.89 -17.88
CA THR A 365 -16.43 -7.74 -18.75
C THR A 365 -17.42 -7.54 -19.88
N VAL A 366 -17.69 -6.28 -20.21
CA VAL A 366 -18.42 -5.87 -21.42
C VAL A 366 -17.49 -5.14 -22.38
N ALA A 367 -17.85 -5.09 -23.66
CA ALA A 367 -17.16 -4.22 -24.62
C ALA A 367 -17.50 -2.75 -24.31
N LEU A 368 -16.47 -1.90 -24.30
CA LEU A 368 -16.61 -0.45 -24.34
C LEU A 368 -17.33 -0.06 -25.65
N PRO A 369 -18.29 0.90 -25.63
CA PRO A 369 -18.91 1.36 -26.86
C PRO A 369 -17.87 1.86 -27.86
N GLN A 370 -17.97 1.39 -29.11
CA GLN A 370 -16.98 1.64 -30.15
C GLN A 370 -16.77 3.14 -30.42
N GLU A 371 -17.84 3.91 -30.27
CA GLU A 371 -17.83 5.37 -30.44
C GLU A 371 -16.99 6.09 -29.38
N LEU A 372 -16.74 5.45 -28.23
CA LEU A 372 -15.99 6.01 -27.11
C LEU A 372 -14.55 5.49 -27.01
N VAL A 373 -14.19 4.44 -27.75
CA VAL A 373 -12.84 3.83 -27.74
C VAL A 373 -11.74 4.85 -28.06
N PRO A 374 -11.84 5.66 -29.13
CA PRO A 374 -10.78 6.63 -29.45
C PRO A 374 -10.58 7.68 -28.36
N ALA A 375 -11.67 8.24 -27.86
CA ALA A 375 -11.62 9.31 -26.88
C ALA A 375 -11.17 8.84 -25.49
N LEU A 376 -11.46 7.59 -25.10
CA LEU A 376 -11.21 7.11 -23.74
C LEU A 376 -9.98 6.21 -23.62
N ALA A 377 -9.75 5.33 -24.61
CA ALA A 377 -8.65 4.37 -24.61
C ALA A 377 -7.45 4.80 -25.49
N GLY A 378 -7.60 5.85 -26.30
CA GLY A 378 -6.53 6.29 -27.20
C GLY A 378 -6.22 5.30 -28.33
N LEU A 379 -7.16 4.38 -28.62
CA LEU A 379 -7.03 3.36 -29.66
C LEU A 379 -7.88 3.72 -30.89
N PRO A 380 -7.53 3.26 -32.10
CA PRO A 380 -8.36 3.46 -33.29
C PRO A 380 -9.77 2.91 -33.12
N ALA A 381 -10.74 3.52 -33.82
CA ALA A 381 -12.10 2.99 -33.90
C ALA A 381 -12.08 1.58 -34.52
N GLY A 382 -12.90 0.66 -33.98
CA GLY A 382 -12.94 -0.75 -34.39
C GLY A 382 -12.19 -1.69 -33.45
N GLU A 383 -11.31 -1.17 -32.59
CA GLU A 383 -10.64 -1.95 -31.55
C GLU A 383 -11.62 -2.35 -30.43
N THR A 384 -11.52 -3.58 -29.95
CA THR A 384 -12.38 -4.07 -28.87
C THR A 384 -11.70 -3.91 -27.52
N VAL A 385 -12.09 -2.90 -26.77
CA VAL A 385 -11.69 -2.72 -25.37
C VAL A 385 -12.75 -3.36 -24.46
N ARG A 386 -12.34 -4.25 -23.56
CA ARG A 386 -13.24 -4.85 -22.57
C ARG A 386 -13.02 -4.25 -21.19
N VAL A 387 -14.10 -3.95 -20.48
CA VAL A 387 -14.07 -3.27 -19.18
C VAL A 387 -14.92 -4.05 -18.16
N PRO A 388 -14.48 -4.16 -16.89
CA PRO A 388 -15.24 -4.81 -15.82
C PRO A 388 -16.64 -4.19 -15.63
N VAL A 389 -17.67 -5.01 -15.41
CA VAL A 389 -19.07 -4.55 -15.19
C VAL A 389 -19.34 -4.13 -13.75
N GLU A 390 -18.45 -4.51 -12.84
CA GLU A 390 -18.49 -4.15 -11.44
C GLU A 390 -17.82 -2.78 -11.20
N ALA A 391 -17.11 -2.27 -12.21
CA ALA A 391 -16.43 -0.99 -12.15
C ALA A 391 -17.34 0.15 -12.62
N SER A 392 -17.84 0.97 -11.68
CA SER A 392 -18.63 2.17 -12.02
C SER A 392 -17.83 3.27 -12.75
N TRP A 393 -16.53 3.08 -12.91
CA TRP A 393 -15.60 3.92 -13.66
C TRP A 393 -14.58 3.04 -14.41
N LEU A 394 -14.18 3.40 -15.64
CA LEU A 394 -13.19 2.64 -16.41
C LEU A 394 -11.82 2.60 -15.69
N PRO A 395 -11.19 1.42 -15.58
CA PRO A 395 -9.81 1.28 -15.11
C PRO A 395 -8.82 2.07 -15.97
N GLY A 396 -7.70 2.49 -15.37
CA GLY A 396 -6.62 3.20 -16.07
C GLY A 396 -6.90 4.65 -16.46
N VAL A 397 -8.13 5.14 -16.31
CA VAL A 397 -8.47 6.54 -16.59
C VAL A 397 -8.26 7.41 -15.34
N PRO A 398 -7.52 8.54 -15.45
CA PRO A 398 -7.35 9.48 -14.34
C PRO A 398 -8.69 9.92 -13.74
N LEU A 399 -8.74 10.01 -12.42
CA LEU A 399 -9.91 10.47 -11.71
C LEU A 399 -10.04 11.99 -11.80
N PRO A 400 -11.26 12.55 -11.80
CA PRO A 400 -11.44 13.99 -11.75
C PRO A 400 -10.89 14.54 -10.43
N THR A 401 -10.17 15.67 -10.48
CA THR A 401 -9.64 16.31 -9.26
C THR A 401 -10.78 16.96 -8.46
N PRO A 402 -10.65 17.13 -7.13
CA PRO A 402 -11.66 17.84 -6.33
C PRO A 402 -11.98 19.24 -6.88
N HIS A 403 -10.96 19.96 -7.36
CA HIS A 403 -11.14 21.27 -7.98
C HIS A 403 -11.99 21.19 -9.26
N LEU A 404 -11.75 20.18 -10.11
CA LEU A 404 -12.57 19.92 -11.30
C LEU A 404 -14.03 19.64 -10.90
N LEU A 405 -14.24 18.81 -9.88
CA LEU A 405 -15.58 18.47 -9.39
C LEU A 405 -16.31 19.70 -8.85
N THR A 406 -15.67 20.52 -8.02
CA THR A 406 -16.25 21.76 -7.50
C THR A 406 -16.57 22.75 -8.63
N GLY A 407 -15.67 22.90 -9.60
CA GLY A 407 -15.91 23.76 -10.76
C GLY A 407 -17.08 23.28 -11.61
N LEU A 408 -17.17 21.96 -11.85
CA LEU A 408 -18.29 21.34 -12.56
C LEU A 408 -19.61 21.54 -11.81
N GLU A 409 -19.62 21.33 -10.50
CA GLU A 409 -20.79 21.54 -9.66
C GLU A 409 -21.31 22.98 -9.78
N GLN A 410 -20.44 23.98 -9.64
CA GLN A 410 -20.80 25.39 -9.80
C GLN A 410 -21.38 25.70 -11.19
N GLN A 411 -20.79 25.13 -12.25
CA GLN A 411 -21.26 25.35 -13.62
C GLN A 411 -22.62 24.69 -13.87
N LEU A 412 -22.83 23.46 -13.40
CA LEU A 412 -24.10 22.76 -13.53
C LEU A 412 -25.19 23.40 -12.67
N ASP A 413 -24.86 23.88 -11.46
CA ASP A 413 -25.79 24.57 -10.55
C ASP A 413 -26.31 25.89 -11.15
N SER A 414 -25.53 26.52 -12.04
CA SER A 414 -25.97 27.70 -12.81
C SER A 414 -27.07 27.41 -13.84
N THR A 415 -27.42 26.15 -14.07
CA THR A 415 -28.39 25.72 -15.09
C THR A 415 -29.57 24.96 -14.48
N ARG A 416 -30.74 25.01 -15.12
CA ARG A 416 -31.95 24.33 -14.60
C ARG A 416 -31.83 22.81 -14.65
N ALA A 417 -31.37 22.27 -15.79
CA ALA A 417 -31.17 20.82 -15.93
C ALA A 417 -29.99 20.33 -15.06
N GLY A 418 -28.89 21.10 -15.00
CA GLY A 418 -27.73 20.75 -14.17
C GLY A 418 -28.06 20.67 -12.68
N ARG A 419 -28.84 21.63 -12.12
CA ARG A 419 -29.33 21.56 -10.73
C ARG A 419 -30.09 20.28 -10.41
N ARG A 420 -30.91 19.81 -11.34
CA ARG A 420 -31.68 18.57 -11.17
C ARG A 420 -30.78 17.34 -11.16
N LEU A 421 -29.78 17.29 -12.04
CA LEU A 421 -28.79 16.20 -12.07
C LEU A 421 -27.93 16.18 -10.81
N ILE A 422 -27.45 17.35 -10.35
CA ILE A 422 -26.70 17.46 -9.09
C ILE A 422 -27.58 17.02 -7.92
N THR A 423 -28.83 17.47 -7.84
CA THR A 423 -29.74 17.10 -6.75
C THR A 423 -30.01 15.60 -6.73
N LEU A 424 -30.30 15.00 -7.91
CA LEU A 424 -30.46 13.55 -8.07
C LEU A 424 -29.22 12.81 -7.55
N TRP A 425 -28.03 13.28 -7.94
CA TRP A 425 -26.77 12.68 -7.53
C TRP A 425 -26.49 12.81 -6.03
N LEU A 426 -26.58 14.01 -5.47
CA LEU A 426 -26.31 14.28 -4.06
C LEU A 426 -27.28 13.54 -3.14
N ARG A 427 -28.54 13.40 -3.56
CA ARG A 427 -29.58 12.73 -2.76
C ARG A 427 -29.52 11.21 -2.89
N HIS A 428 -29.31 10.69 -4.09
CA HIS A 428 -29.50 9.26 -4.39
C HIS A 428 -28.26 8.54 -4.91
N GLY A 429 -27.10 9.19 -4.97
CA GLY A 429 -25.86 8.61 -5.50
C GLY A 429 -25.50 7.27 -4.85
N SER A 430 -25.57 7.19 -3.51
CA SER A 430 -25.32 5.93 -2.78
C SER A 430 -26.29 4.82 -3.18
N GLU A 431 -27.56 5.15 -3.41
CA GLU A 431 -28.58 4.18 -3.83
C GLU A 431 -28.33 3.73 -5.28
N LEU A 432 -28.08 4.65 -6.20
CA LEU A 432 -27.77 4.35 -7.60
C LEU A 432 -26.59 3.38 -7.71
N ILE A 433 -25.52 3.58 -6.94
CA ILE A 433 -24.38 2.66 -6.98
C ILE A 433 -24.67 1.36 -6.27
N ALA A 434 -25.35 1.37 -5.13
CA ALA A 434 -25.77 0.14 -4.49
C ALA A 434 -26.61 -0.72 -5.46
N LEU A 435 -27.48 -0.11 -6.27
CA LEU A 435 -28.25 -0.82 -7.30
C LEU A 435 -27.37 -1.36 -8.43
N VAL A 436 -26.37 -0.61 -8.91
CA VAL A 436 -25.38 -1.14 -9.87
C VAL A 436 -24.64 -2.34 -9.28
N GLU A 437 -24.17 -2.26 -8.04
CA GLU A 437 -23.37 -3.33 -7.42
C GLU A 437 -24.19 -4.58 -7.07
N SER A 438 -25.42 -4.39 -6.56
CA SER A 438 -26.25 -5.49 -6.05
C SER A 438 -27.20 -6.09 -7.09
N HIS A 439 -27.51 -5.38 -8.18
CA HIS A 439 -28.46 -5.86 -9.19
C HIS A 439 -27.79 -6.06 -10.54
N ARG A 440 -27.45 -7.31 -10.87
CA ARG A 440 -26.79 -7.70 -12.13
C ARG A 440 -27.44 -7.14 -13.39
N ARG A 441 -28.78 -7.05 -13.43
CA ARG A 441 -29.51 -6.47 -14.57
C ARG A 441 -29.20 -4.98 -14.73
N VAL A 442 -29.17 -4.24 -13.62
CA VAL A 442 -28.83 -2.81 -13.59
C VAL A 442 -27.39 -2.60 -14.06
N ALA A 443 -26.43 -3.33 -13.48
CA ALA A 443 -25.02 -3.30 -13.91
C ALA A 443 -24.85 -3.54 -15.41
N LEU A 444 -25.47 -4.60 -15.93
CA LEU A 444 -25.35 -4.96 -17.35
C LEU A 444 -25.92 -3.88 -18.27
N VAL A 445 -27.07 -3.28 -17.93
CA VAL A 445 -27.64 -2.20 -18.74
C VAL A 445 -26.81 -0.93 -18.64
N TRP A 446 -26.39 -0.56 -17.42
CA TRP A 446 -25.47 0.56 -17.15
C TRP A 446 -24.23 0.47 -18.04
N HIS A 447 -23.56 -0.68 -18.06
CA HIS A 447 -22.37 -0.91 -18.86
C HIS A 447 -22.63 -0.99 -20.37
N ARG A 448 -23.66 -1.71 -20.82
CA ARG A 448 -23.98 -1.83 -22.26
C ARG A 448 -24.44 -0.51 -22.88
N CYS A 449 -25.02 0.37 -22.09
CA CYS A 449 -25.39 1.73 -22.50
C CYS A 449 -24.24 2.73 -22.30
N GLY A 450 -23.05 2.27 -21.93
CA GLY A 450 -21.85 3.09 -21.83
C GLY A 450 -21.78 3.98 -20.58
N GLY A 451 -22.57 3.73 -19.54
CA GLY A 451 -22.68 4.61 -18.35
C GLY A 451 -21.35 5.15 -17.80
N PRO A 452 -20.41 4.28 -17.37
CA PRO A 452 -19.09 4.74 -16.88
C PRO A 452 -18.32 5.55 -17.91
N ALA A 453 -18.39 5.14 -19.18
CA ALA A 453 -17.67 5.75 -20.29
C ALA A 453 -18.26 7.13 -20.66
N LEU A 454 -19.58 7.27 -20.61
CA LEU A 454 -20.28 8.54 -20.82
C LEU A 454 -19.97 9.53 -19.71
N MET A 455 -19.98 9.08 -18.45
CA MET A 455 -19.55 9.92 -17.33
C MET A 455 -18.11 10.39 -17.53
N GLN A 456 -17.19 9.48 -17.85
CA GLN A 456 -15.79 9.83 -18.12
C GLN A 456 -15.60 10.80 -19.27
N MET A 457 -16.30 10.56 -20.38
CA MET A 457 -16.28 11.44 -21.54
C MET A 457 -16.71 12.84 -21.12
N PHE A 458 -17.83 12.95 -20.40
CA PHE A 458 -18.33 14.23 -19.91
C PHE A 458 -17.31 14.98 -19.04
N PHE A 459 -16.63 14.28 -18.11
CA PHE A 459 -15.56 14.90 -17.32
C PHE A 459 -14.36 15.33 -18.18
N ARG A 460 -13.92 14.53 -19.17
CA ARG A 460 -12.83 14.93 -20.07
C ARG A 460 -13.19 16.14 -20.91
N MET A 461 -14.45 16.26 -21.33
CA MET A 461 -14.93 17.42 -22.08
C MET A 461 -14.86 18.73 -21.28
N THR A 462 -14.75 18.68 -19.94
CA THR A 462 -14.52 19.88 -19.10
C THR A 462 -13.07 20.37 -19.16
N ALA A 463 -12.13 19.48 -19.46
CA ALA A 463 -10.71 19.81 -19.61
C ALA A 463 -10.34 20.07 -21.09
N ASP A 464 -11.01 19.37 -22.01
CA ASP A 464 -10.86 19.54 -23.46
C ASP A 464 -12.22 19.81 -24.11
N HIS A 465 -12.49 21.09 -24.36
CA HIS A 465 -13.75 21.55 -24.93
C HIS A 465 -13.92 21.19 -26.43
N THR A 466 -12.91 20.57 -27.06
CA THR A 466 -13.03 20.06 -28.44
C THR A 466 -13.72 18.70 -28.50
N LEU A 467 -13.74 17.97 -27.39
CA LEU A 467 -14.46 16.71 -27.27
C LEU A 467 -15.97 16.95 -27.26
N ALA A 468 -16.70 16.00 -27.83
CA ALA A 468 -18.16 16.00 -27.88
C ALA A 468 -18.74 14.68 -27.39
N MET A 469 -19.95 14.73 -26.84
CA MET A 469 -20.71 13.52 -26.53
C MET A 469 -20.96 12.72 -27.81
N PRO A 470 -20.90 11.38 -27.76
CA PRO A 470 -21.12 10.58 -28.95
C PRO A 470 -22.58 10.72 -29.42
N GLN A 471 -22.81 10.78 -30.73
CA GLN A 471 -24.18 10.79 -31.27
C GLN A 471 -24.90 9.47 -31.00
N THR A 472 -24.14 8.38 -31.00
CA THR A 472 -24.67 7.03 -30.78
C THR A 472 -23.81 6.22 -29.83
N ILE A 473 -24.42 5.24 -29.18
CA ILE A 473 -23.77 4.23 -28.34
C ILE A 473 -24.15 2.86 -28.89
N ASN A 474 -23.16 2.13 -29.39
CA ASN A 474 -23.35 0.86 -30.08
C ASN A 474 -24.41 0.97 -31.21
N GLY A 475 -24.33 2.04 -32.00
CA GLY A 475 -25.22 2.33 -33.14
C GLY A 475 -26.63 2.81 -32.77
N ARG A 476 -26.93 3.06 -31.50
CA ARG A 476 -28.23 3.62 -31.05
C ARG A 476 -28.10 5.07 -30.59
N PRO A 477 -29.10 5.94 -30.77
CA PRO A 477 -29.03 7.32 -30.28
C PRO A 477 -28.66 7.41 -28.80
N LEU A 478 -27.81 8.37 -28.44
CA LEU A 478 -27.37 8.59 -27.05
C LEU A 478 -28.57 8.78 -26.10
N SER A 479 -29.60 9.51 -26.53
CA SER A 479 -30.83 9.72 -25.77
C SER A 479 -31.55 8.42 -25.42
N GLU A 480 -31.57 7.44 -26.33
CA GLU A 480 -32.12 6.10 -26.06
C GLU A 480 -31.29 5.36 -25.00
N ALA A 481 -29.96 5.43 -25.08
CA ALA A 481 -29.07 4.80 -24.10
C ALA A 481 -29.29 5.35 -22.68
N VAL A 482 -29.40 6.67 -22.54
CA VAL A 482 -29.71 7.33 -21.25
C VAL A 482 -31.09 6.90 -20.72
N CYS A 483 -32.11 6.85 -21.59
CA CYS A 483 -33.44 6.37 -21.21
C CYS A 483 -33.41 4.93 -20.69
N ARG A 484 -32.69 4.03 -21.38
CA ARG A 484 -32.55 2.63 -20.99
C ARG A 484 -31.85 2.46 -19.66
N ILE A 485 -30.87 3.31 -19.35
CA ILE A 485 -30.23 3.36 -18.03
C ILE A 485 -31.28 3.69 -16.96
N ALA A 486 -32.02 4.79 -17.13
CA ALA A 486 -33.06 5.20 -16.18
C ALA A 486 -34.14 4.12 -15.99
N ASP A 487 -34.61 3.51 -17.08
CA ASP A 487 -35.60 2.43 -17.07
C ASP A 487 -35.07 1.16 -16.36
N ALA A 488 -33.76 0.92 -16.35
CA ALA A 488 -33.17 -0.20 -15.63
C ALA A 488 -33.14 0.03 -14.11
N PHE A 489 -32.96 1.27 -13.66
CA PHE A 489 -32.99 1.63 -12.25
C PHE A 489 -34.42 1.63 -11.67
N ALA A 490 -35.40 2.09 -12.46
CA ALA A 490 -36.76 2.35 -11.98
C ALA A 490 -37.44 1.19 -11.20
N PRO A 491 -37.30 -0.10 -11.56
CA PRO A 491 -37.95 -1.19 -10.82
C PRO A 491 -37.38 -1.45 -9.43
N TYR A 492 -36.15 -1.01 -9.16
CA TYR A 492 -35.44 -1.25 -7.91
C TYR A 492 -35.21 0.03 -7.09
N ALA A 493 -35.53 1.18 -7.69
CA ALA A 493 -35.41 2.49 -7.07
C ALA A 493 -36.43 2.68 -5.95
N SER A 494 -36.00 3.36 -4.89
CA SER A 494 -36.85 3.93 -3.86
C SER A 494 -37.88 4.88 -4.50
N PRO A 495 -39.04 5.12 -3.84
CA PRO A 495 -40.02 6.07 -4.35
C PRO A 495 -39.43 7.47 -4.62
N GLY A 496 -38.47 7.90 -3.78
CA GLY A 496 -37.75 9.15 -3.95
C GLY A 496 -36.85 9.15 -5.18
N LEU A 497 -36.05 8.10 -5.38
CA LEU A 497 -35.18 7.97 -6.54
C LEU A 497 -36.01 7.85 -7.84
N GLN A 498 -37.11 7.12 -7.83
CA GLN A 498 -37.99 6.97 -8.99
C GLN A 498 -38.60 8.32 -9.42
N HIS A 499 -39.03 9.14 -8.46
CA HIS A 499 -39.54 10.48 -8.71
C HIS A 499 -38.45 11.38 -9.33
N ASP A 500 -37.27 11.42 -8.70
CA ASP A 500 -36.19 12.31 -9.13
C ASP A 500 -35.56 11.86 -10.48
N LEU A 501 -35.49 10.54 -10.77
CA LEU A 501 -35.10 10.00 -12.08
C LEU A 501 -36.05 10.43 -13.19
N THR A 502 -37.36 10.34 -12.94
CA THR A 502 -38.39 10.76 -13.91
C THR A 502 -38.30 12.25 -14.18
N ALA A 503 -38.14 13.06 -13.13
CA ALA A 503 -37.98 14.50 -13.24
C ALA A 503 -36.68 14.90 -13.98
N ALA A 504 -35.57 14.21 -13.72
CA ALA A 504 -34.30 14.45 -14.43
C ALA A 504 -34.42 14.12 -15.92
N ARG A 505 -35.01 12.97 -16.27
CA ARG A 505 -35.23 12.55 -17.66
C ARG A 505 -36.07 13.55 -18.46
N ALA A 506 -37.10 14.14 -17.86
CA ALA A 506 -37.94 15.14 -18.52
C ALA A 506 -37.21 16.46 -18.84
N THR A 507 -36.08 16.73 -18.17
CA THR A 507 -35.33 17.98 -18.32
C THR A 507 -34.01 17.84 -19.08
N LEU A 508 -33.58 16.61 -19.36
CA LEU A 508 -32.34 16.35 -20.10
C LEU A 508 -32.55 16.62 -21.60
N PRO A 509 -31.78 17.53 -22.22
CA PRO A 509 -31.80 17.69 -23.67
C PRO A 509 -31.13 16.50 -24.37
N ASP A 510 -31.33 16.37 -25.68
CA ASP A 510 -30.50 15.49 -26.49
C ASP A 510 -29.09 16.07 -26.57
N MET A 511 -28.10 15.35 -26.03
CA MET A 511 -26.71 15.79 -25.98
C MET A 511 -25.86 15.23 -27.12
N GLY A 512 -26.42 14.40 -28.01
CA GLY A 512 -25.67 13.72 -29.06
C GLY A 512 -24.88 14.70 -29.94
N GLY A 513 -23.56 14.57 -29.99
CA GLY A 513 -22.68 15.43 -30.78
C GLY A 513 -22.37 16.80 -30.17
N MET A 514 -22.86 17.11 -28.96
CA MET A 514 -22.61 18.39 -28.32
C MET A 514 -21.26 18.42 -27.59
N THR A 515 -20.53 19.53 -27.71
CA THR A 515 -19.37 19.85 -26.87
C THR A 515 -19.81 20.32 -25.48
N TYR A 516 -18.89 20.38 -24.51
CA TYR A 516 -19.23 20.78 -23.15
C TYR A 516 -19.91 22.16 -23.05
N PRO A 517 -19.42 23.23 -23.72
CA PRO A 517 -20.13 24.51 -23.76
C PRO A 517 -21.55 24.42 -24.35
N GLN A 518 -21.75 23.60 -25.39
CA GLN A 518 -23.06 23.40 -26.01
C GLN A 518 -24.01 22.66 -25.06
N VAL A 519 -23.52 21.65 -24.33
CA VAL A 519 -24.31 20.96 -23.29
C VAL A 519 -24.73 21.94 -22.20
N LEU A 520 -23.82 22.79 -21.69
CA LEU A 520 -24.18 23.79 -20.68
C LEU A 520 -25.22 24.78 -21.18
N ILE A 521 -25.15 25.21 -22.45
CA ILE A 521 -26.18 26.06 -23.07
C ILE A 521 -27.51 25.32 -23.15
N ALA A 522 -27.50 24.06 -23.60
CA ALA A 522 -28.70 23.22 -23.70
C ALA A 522 -29.31 22.88 -22.32
N PHE A 523 -28.54 22.98 -21.24
CA PHE A 523 -29.01 22.76 -19.86
C PHE A 523 -29.68 24.00 -19.24
N ARG A 524 -29.59 25.17 -19.89
CA ARG A 524 -30.15 26.43 -19.41
C ARG A 524 -31.66 26.65 -19.58
N PRO A 525 -32.48 25.89 -20.34
CA PRO A 525 -33.64 26.50 -20.99
C PRO A 525 -34.66 27.03 -19.97
N GLU A 526 -35.07 28.28 -20.27
CA GLU A 526 -36.01 29.22 -19.66
C GLU A 526 -36.38 29.05 -18.17
#